data_AF-A0A060ZA96-F1
#
_entry.id   AF-A0A060ZA96-F1
#
_cell.length_a   1.000
_cell.length_b   1.000
_cell.length_c   1.000
_cell.angle_alpha   90.00
_cell.angle_beta   90.00
_cell.angle_gamma   90.00
#
_symmetry.space_group_name_H-M   'P 1'
#
loop_
_entity.id
_entity.type
_entity.pdbx_description
1 polymer ?
#
loop_
_entity_poly.entity_id
_entity_poly.type
_entity_poly.pdbx_seq_one_letter_code
_entity_poly.pdbx_strand_id
1 'polypeptide(L)'
;MSVTVSQCCRCEANVVDCSNLRLTKFPQHLPASTTELRLNNNDISVLEATGVFKTLSQLKKINLSNNKISEIEDGVFEGAGSVMELHLTANHLDSVRGTMFRGMGGVRMLMLRNNRISCIHNGSFTGLTNVRLLSLYDNQLHTIMPGAFDTLPHLSTL
;
A
#
# COMPACT_ATOMS: atom_id res chain seq x y z
N MET A 1 -1.91 16.22 30.43
CA MET A 1 -3.02 15.26 30.39
C MET A 1 -3.09 14.71 28.97
N SER A 2 -2.35 13.65 28.71
CA SER A 2 -2.25 13.04 27.38
C SER A 2 -3.27 11.90 27.33
N VAL A 3 -4.36 12.11 26.59
CA VAL A 3 -5.26 11.03 26.23
C VAL A 3 -4.59 10.33 25.04
N THR A 4 -3.88 9.23 25.31
CA THR A 4 -3.28 8.41 24.26
C THR A 4 -3.64 6.95 24.45
N VAL A 5 -4.07 6.35 23.33
CA VAL A 5 -4.34 4.94 23.06
C VAL A 5 -5.71 4.42 23.51
N SER A 6 -6.67 4.46 22.58
CA SER A 6 -7.86 3.60 22.64
C SER A 6 -8.28 3.15 21.24
N GLN A 7 -7.43 2.29 20.66
CA GLN A 7 -7.80 1.13 19.83
C GLN A 7 -6.54 0.29 19.69
N CYS A 8 -6.28 -0.53 20.72
CA CYS A 8 -5.02 -1.24 20.86
C CYS A 8 -4.88 -2.30 19.76
N CYS A 9 -4.14 -1.95 18.71
CA CYS A 9 -3.53 -2.95 17.85
C CYS A 9 -2.79 -3.95 18.74
N ARG A 10 -2.86 -5.24 18.40
CA ARG A 10 -2.10 -6.28 19.08
C ARG A 10 -0.68 -6.24 18.54
N CYS A 11 0.29 -6.08 19.44
CA CYS A 11 1.71 -6.14 19.09
C CYS A 11 2.28 -7.48 19.54
N GLU A 12 2.80 -8.28 18.62
CA GLU A 12 3.47 -9.54 18.91
C GLU A 12 4.79 -9.61 18.14
N ALA A 13 5.90 -9.65 18.89
CA ALA A 13 7.25 -9.44 18.36
C ALA A 13 7.31 -8.13 17.54
N ASN A 14 7.57 -8.24 16.24
CA ASN A 14 7.67 -7.11 15.32
C ASN A 14 6.43 -6.98 14.41
N VAL A 15 5.35 -7.68 14.71
CA VAL A 15 4.08 -7.61 13.99
C VAL A 15 3.13 -6.70 14.76
N VAL A 16 2.61 -5.68 14.09
CA VAL A 16 1.54 -4.82 14.62
C VAL A 16 0.25 -5.17 13.88
N ASP A 17 -0.68 -5.77 14.62
CA ASP A 17 -1.97 -6.21 14.10
C ASP A 17 -3.09 -5.27 14.53
N CYS A 18 -3.54 -4.46 13.59
CA CYS A 18 -4.64 -3.50 13.69
C CYS A 18 -5.88 -3.96 12.90
N SER A 19 -5.99 -5.25 12.57
CA SER A 19 -7.06 -5.76 11.72
C SER A 19 -8.42 -5.79 12.43
N ASN A 20 -9.52 -5.59 11.70
CA ASN A 20 -10.89 -5.68 12.23
C ASN A 20 -11.23 -4.70 13.37
N LEU A 21 -10.58 -3.54 13.40
CA LEU A 21 -10.77 -2.53 14.45
C LEU A 21 -11.69 -1.39 14.02
N ARG A 22 -12.28 -1.46 12.82
CA ARG A 22 -13.11 -0.39 12.22
C ARG A 22 -12.35 0.94 12.12
N LEU A 23 -11.04 0.85 11.84
CA LEU A 23 -10.21 2.03 11.67
C LEU A 23 -10.65 2.78 10.41
N THR A 24 -10.85 4.09 10.54
CA THR A 24 -11.15 4.98 9.40
C THR A 24 -9.91 5.73 8.92
N LYS A 25 -8.83 5.70 9.69
CA LYS A 25 -7.56 6.37 9.40
C LYS A 25 -6.37 5.44 9.63
N PHE A 26 -5.28 5.72 8.93
CA PHE A 26 -4.01 5.04 9.15
C PHE A 26 -3.40 5.44 10.52
N PRO A 27 -2.92 4.48 11.34
CA PRO A 27 -2.36 4.76 12.66
C PRO A 27 -1.01 5.50 12.57
N GLN A 28 -0.86 6.57 13.36
CA GLN A 28 0.32 7.45 13.32
C GLN A 28 1.45 7.08 14.28
N HIS A 29 1.16 6.27 15.31
CA HIS A 29 2.11 5.91 16.36
C HIS A 29 2.39 4.41 16.34
N LEU A 30 3.36 4.02 15.52
CA LEU A 30 3.77 2.63 15.34
C LEU A 30 5.21 2.42 15.88
N PRO A 31 5.52 1.29 16.54
CA PRO A 31 6.88 0.99 16.98
C PRO A 31 7.87 0.95 15.81
N ALA A 32 9.05 1.56 15.97
CA ALA A 32 10.07 1.61 14.91
C ALA A 32 10.63 0.21 14.55
N SER A 33 10.47 -0.78 15.43
CA SER A 33 10.85 -2.18 15.19
C SER A 33 9.85 -2.96 14.33
N THR A 34 8.71 -2.35 13.94
CA THR A 34 7.66 -3.03 13.17
C THR A 34 8.20 -3.54 11.83
N THR A 35 8.06 -4.84 11.58
CA THR A 35 8.40 -5.50 10.31
C THR A 35 7.17 -5.81 9.46
N GLU A 36 6.02 -6.01 10.10
CA GLU A 36 4.75 -6.28 9.43
C GLU A 36 3.62 -5.47 10.08
N LEU A 37 2.87 -4.77 9.25
CA LEU A 37 1.70 -3.99 9.66
C LEU A 37 0.45 -4.58 9.01
N ARG A 38 -0.48 -5.07 9.83
CA ARG A 38 -1.78 -5.58 9.38
C ARG A 38 -2.86 -4.57 9.69
N LEU A 39 -3.46 -4.03 8.64
CA LEU A 39 -4.55 -3.06 8.68
C LEU A 39 -5.76 -3.55 7.88
N ASN A 40 -5.80 -4.85 7.55
CA ASN A 40 -6.87 -5.42 6.75
C ASN A 40 -8.21 -5.47 7.49
N ASN A 41 -9.30 -5.50 6.73
CA ASN A 41 -10.68 -5.53 7.25
C ASN A 41 -10.99 -4.32 8.14
N ASN A 42 -10.72 -3.12 7.64
CA ASN A 42 -11.03 -1.85 8.29
C ASN A 42 -11.85 -0.96 7.33
N ASP A 43 -12.10 0.28 7.73
CA ASP A 43 -12.91 1.26 6.99
C ASP A 43 -12.06 2.43 6.45
N ILE A 44 -10.75 2.22 6.23
CA ILE A 44 -9.83 3.27 5.76
C ILE A 44 -10.18 3.62 4.31
N SER A 45 -10.45 4.90 4.05
CA SER A 45 -10.83 5.39 2.71
C SER A 45 -9.75 6.19 2.00
N VAL A 46 -8.90 6.86 2.77
CA VAL A 46 -7.82 7.72 2.27
C VAL A 46 -6.53 7.40 3.01
N LEU A 47 -5.43 7.27 2.28
CA LEU A 47 -4.10 7.28 2.88
C LEU A 47 -3.52 8.69 2.77
N GLU A 48 -3.36 9.34 3.92
CA GLU A 48 -2.85 10.71 4.06
C GLU A 48 -1.31 10.72 4.15
N ALA A 49 -0.66 11.70 3.55
CA ALA A 49 0.80 11.85 3.54
C ALA A 49 1.35 12.41 4.86
N THR A 50 1.31 11.60 5.93
CA THR A 50 1.72 12.03 7.28
C THR A 50 3.22 11.84 7.57
N GLY A 51 3.94 11.13 6.70
CA GLY A 51 5.36 10.83 6.89
C GLY A 51 5.66 9.70 7.87
N VAL A 52 4.65 8.93 8.30
CA VAL A 52 4.79 7.81 9.26
C VAL A 52 5.83 6.77 8.84
N PHE A 53 6.02 6.53 7.54
CA PHE A 53 6.98 5.52 7.06
C PHE A 53 8.44 5.93 7.23
N LYS A 54 8.75 7.22 7.47
CA LYS A 54 10.13 7.69 7.69
C LYS A 54 10.76 7.09 8.94
N THR A 55 9.95 6.69 9.92
CA THR A 55 10.43 6.05 11.17
C THR A 55 10.37 4.52 11.15
N LEU A 56 9.79 3.91 10.11
CA LEU A 56 9.54 2.47 10.04
C LEU A 56 10.55 1.75 9.14
N SER A 57 11.84 1.96 9.40
CA SER A 57 12.94 1.46 8.55
C SER A 57 13.05 -0.07 8.46
N GLN A 58 12.41 -0.79 9.39
CA GLN A 58 12.36 -2.25 9.40
C GLN A 58 11.11 -2.82 8.70
N LEU A 59 10.15 -1.99 8.30
CA LEU A 59 8.88 -2.44 7.75
C LEU A 59 9.08 -3.12 6.40
N LYS A 60 8.65 -4.37 6.29
CA LYS A 60 8.76 -5.20 5.08
C LYS A 60 7.41 -5.45 4.42
N LYS A 61 6.34 -5.48 5.21
CA LYS A 61 5.01 -5.86 4.74
C LYS A 61 3.93 -4.93 5.28
N ILE A 62 3.07 -4.48 4.36
CA ILE A 62 1.87 -3.71 4.69
C ILE A 62 0.67 -4.43 4.09
N ASN A 63 -0.28 -4.81 4.94
CA ASN A 63 -1.55 -5.37 4.51
C ASN A 63 -2.70 -4.39 4.75
N LEU A 64 -3.22 -3.80 3.67
CA LEU A 64 -4.37 -2.89 3.66
C LEU A 64 -5.58 -3.51 2.95
N SER A 65 -5.60 -4.84 2.81
CA SER A 65 -6.66 -5.54 2.07
C SER A 65 -8.03 -5.39 2.74
N ASN A 66 -9.11 -5.42 1.97
CA ASN A 66 -10.49 -5.27 2.48
C ASN A 66 -10.65 -3.99 3.31
N ASN A 67 -10.29 -2.86 2.69
CA ASN A 67 -10.60 -1.53 3.20
C ASN A 67 -11.51 -0.81 2.19
N LYS A 68 -11.67 0.50 2.34
CA LYS A 68 -12.46 1.34 1.44
C LYS A 68 -11.58 2.32 0.66
N ILE A 69 -10.29 1.99 0.47
CA ILE A 69 -9.31 2.95 -0.04
C ILE A 69 -9.63 3.31 -1.48
N SER A 70 -10.06 4.55 -1.69
CA SER A 70 -10.29 5.14 -3.01
C SER A 70 -9.20 6.14 -3.38
N GLU A 71 -8.46 6.65 -2.40
CA GLU A 71 -7.43 7.66 -2.61
C GLU A 71 -6.15 7.35 -1.82
N ILE A 72 -5.02 7.53 -2.50
CA ILE A 72 -3.68 7.50 -1.92
C ILE A 72 -3.04 8.82 -2.31
N GLU A 73 -2.76 9.68 -1.33
CA GLU A 73 -2.11 10.95 -1.56
C GLU A 73 -0.68 10.76 -2.09
N ASP A 74 -0.19 11.76 -2.83
CA ASP A 74 1.18 11.73 -3.33
C ASP A 74 2.17 11.81 -2.17
N GLY A 75 3.16 10.91 -2.15
CA GLY A 75 4.19 10.89 -1.12
C GLY A 75 3.79 10.23 0.21
N VAL A 76 2.62 9.59 0.28
CA VAL A 76 2.21 8.76 1.44
C VAL A 76 3.31 7.81 1.89
N PHE A 77 3.95 7.14 0.94
CA PHE A 77 4.98 6.13 1.21
C PHE A 77 6.42 6.68 1.17
N GLU A 78 6.62 8.00 1.29
CA GLU A 78 7.97 8.55 1.44
C GLU A 78 8.67 7.95 2.66
N GLY A 79 9.87 7.39 2.44
CA GLY A 79 10.63 6.69 3.48
C GLY A 79 10.35 5.19 3.57
N ALA A 80 9.35 4.65 2.86
CA ALA A 80 8.97 3.23 2.87
C ALA A 80 9.89 2.33 2.00
N GLY A 81 11.17 2.69 1.86
CA GLY A 81 12.10 1.99 0.96
C GLY A 81 12.41 0.54 1.39
N SER A 82 12.15 0.19 2.65
CA SER A 82 12.32 -1.17 3.19
C SER A 82 11.18 -2.13 2.84
N VAL A 83 10.01 -1.61 2.42
CA VAL A 83 8.80 -2.39 2.16
C VAL A 83 8.99 -3.23 0.91
N MET A 84 8.68 -4.52 1.02
CA MET A 84 8.79 -5.52 -0.05
C MET A 84 7.41 -5.98 -0.55
N GLU A 85 6.41 -6.00 0.33
CA GLU A 85 5.06 -6.48 0.03
C GLU A 85 4.02 -5.42 0.41
N LEU A 86 3.24 -4.98 -0.58
CA LEU A 86 2.09 -4.11 -0.39
C LEU A 86 0.83 -4.81 -0.88
N HIS A 87 -0.12 -5.04 0.03
CA HIS A 87 -1.42 -5.59 -0.29
C HIS A 87 -2.49 -4.50 -0.23
N LEU A 88 -3.11 -4.23 -1.38
CA LEU A 88 -4.25 -3.32 -1.56
C LEU A 88 -5.46 -4.07 -2.14
N THR A 89 -5.49 -5.40 -2.00
CA THR A 89 -6.57 -6.25 -2.53
C THR A 89 -7.93 -5.87 -1.93
N ALA A 90 -9.01 -5.92 -2.71
CA ALA A 90 -10.36 -5.63 -2.23
C ALA A 90 -10.45 -4.21 -1.64
N ASN A 91 -10.20 -3.21 -2.47
CA ASN A 91 -10.32 -1.79 -2.14
C ASN A 91 -11.15 -1.09 -3.24
N HIS A 92 -11.04 0.23 -3.33
CA HIS A 92 -11.89 1.10 -4.12
C HIS A 92 -11.09 1.99 -5.07
N LEU A 93 -9.86 1.59 -5.42
CA LEU A 93 -9.00 2.35 -6.32
C LEU A 93 -9.54 2.30 -7.75
N ASP A 94 -9.83 3.46 -8.32
CA ASP A 94 -10.31 3.59 -9.70
C ASP A 94 -9.17 3.80 -10.72
N SER A 95 -7.98 4.19 -10.24
CA SER A 95 -6.80 4.42 -11.07
C SER A 95 -5.51 4.21 -10.28
N VAL A 96 -4.40 4.11 -11.02
CA VAL A 96 -3.05 4.02 -10.45
C VAL A 96 -2.16 5.08 -11.09
N ARG A 97 -1.54 5.92 -10.25
CA ARG A 97 -0.57 6.95 -10.65
C ARG A 97 0.78 6.63 -10.03
N GLY A 98 1.88 6.76 -10.78
CA GLY A 98 3.22 6.46 -10.25
C GLY A 98 3.59 7.27 -9.00
N THR A 99 3.03 8.48 -8.84
CA THR A 99 3.24 9.33 -7.66
C THR A 99 2.66 8.75 -6.37
N MET A 100 1.61 7.90 -6.46
CA MET A 100 1.01 7.21 -5.32
C MET A 100 2.01 6.30 -4.60
N PHE A 101 3.02 5.79 -5.31
CA PHE A 101 3.97 4.80 -4.78
C PHE A 101 5.39 5.35 -4.60
N ARG A 102 5.56 6.67 -4.74
CA ARG A 102 6.85 7.32 -4.54
C ARG A 102 7.40 6.98 -3.14
N GLY A 103 8.66 6.55 -3.09
CA GLY A 103 9.34 6.14 -1.85
C GLY A 103 9.39 4.62 -1.63
N MET A 104 8.59 3.83 -2.36
CA MET A 104 8.55 2.37 -2.27
C MET A 104 9.54 1.66 -3.21
N GLY A 105 10.80 2.10 -3.24
CA GLY A 105 11.81 1.55 -4.15
C GLY A 105 12.12 0.06 -3.94
N GLY A 106 11.80 -0.50 -2.77
CA GLY A 106 12.05 -1.90 -2.43
C GLY A 106 10.94 -2.89 -2.77
N VAL A 107 9.77 -2.42 -3.22
CA VAL A 107 8.59 -3.28 -3.38
C VAL A 107 8.81 -4.31 -4.49
N ARG A 108 8.51 -5.57 -4.17
CA ARG A 108 8.63 -6.74 -5.06
C ARG A 108 7.27 -7.33 -5.39
N MET A 109 6.31 -7.21 -4.48
CA MET A 109 4.96 -7.74 -4.60
C MET A 109 3.94 -6.62 -4.39
N LEU A 110 3.15 -6.33 -5.41
CA LEU A 110 2.07 -5.34 -5.37
C LEU A 110 0.74 -6.01 -5.73
N MET A 111 -0.14 -6.16 -4.75
CA MET A 111 -1.46 -6.77 -4.95
C MET A 111 -2.52 -5.67 -5.10
N LEU A 112 -3.08 -5.52 -6.30
CA LEU A 112 -4.16 -4.59 -6.62
C LEU A 112 -5.45 -5.33 -7.03
N ARG A 113 -5.53 -6.64 -6.78
CA ARG A 113 -6.67 -7.48 -7.12
C ARG A 113 -7.97 -6.93 -6.52
N ASN A 114 -9.10 -7.07 -7.23
CA ASN A 114 -10.41 -6.66 -6.72
C ASN A 114 -10.44 -5.17 -6.32
N ASN A 115 -10.10 -4.32 -7.28
CA ASN A 115 -10.28 -2.87 -7.22
C ASN A 115 -11.18 -2.44 -8.38
N ARG A 116 -11.23 -1.15 -8.69
CA ARG A 116 -12.06 -0.56 -9.76
C ARG A 116 -11.20 0.05 -10.85
N ILE A 117 -9.96 -0.39 -11.00
CA ILE A 117 -9.01 0.18 -11.94
C ILE A 117 -9.50 -0.08 -13.37
N SER A 118 -9.70 0.99 -14.14
CA SER A 118 -10.26 0.92 -15.50
C SER A 118 -9.22 1.09 -16.61
N CYS A 119 -8.16 1.85 -16.32
CA CYS A 119 -7.10 2.18 -17.27
C CYS A 119 -5.71 2.04 -16.64
N ILE A 120 -4.74 1.53 -17.40
CA ILE A 120 -3.31 1.56 -17.05
C ILE A 120 -2.56 2.42 -18.07
N HIS A 121 -1.81 3.41 -17.58
CA HIS A 121 -1.02 4.34 -18.38
C HIS A 121 0.48 4.03 -18.29
N ASN A 122 1.28 4.56 -19.22
CA ASN A 122 2.74 4.37 -19.29
C ASN A 122 3.49 4.81 -18.03
N GLY A 123 2.87 5.64 -17.19
CA GLY A 123 3.43 6.11 -15.93
C GLY A 123 2.74 5.58 -14.67
N SER A 124 1.80 4.63 -14.79
CA SER A 124 1.04 4.12 -13.64
C SER A 124 1.94 3.45 -12.61
N PHE A 125 3.04 2.83 -13.03
CA PHE A 125 3.95 2.10 -12.16
C PHE A 125 5.38 2.67 -12.14
N THR A 126 5.55 3.94 -12.52
CA THR A 126 6.87 4.60 -12.50
C THR A 126 7.50 4.53 -11.11
N GLY A 127 8.77 4.15 -11.05
CA GLY A 127 9.55 4.06 -9.80
C GLY A 127 9.46 2.71 -9.09
N LEU A 128 8.58 1.80 -9.54
CA LEU A 128 8.45 0.44 -8.99
C LEU A 128 9.41 -0.56 -9.65
N THR A 129 10.68 -0.20 -9.76
CA THR A 129 11.67 -0.93 -10.57
C THR A 129 11.96 -2.35 -10.08
N ASN A 130 11.67 -2.66 -8.82
CA ASN A 130 11.92 -3.96 -8.20
C ASN A 130 10.70 -4.91 -8.19
N VAL A 131 9.55 -4.48 -8.72
CA VAL A 131 8.35 -5.32 -8.73
C VAL A 131 8.56 -6.53 -9.63
N ARG A 132 8.25 -7.70 -9.07
CA ARG A 132 8.31 -9.01 -9.73
C ARG A 132 6.93 -9.63 -9.90
N LEU A 133 6.05 -9.37 -8.92
CA LEU A 133 4.67 -9.81 -8.94
C LEU A 133 3.78 -8.57 -8.82
N LEU A 134 3.00 -8.32 -9.88
CA LEU A 134 1.90 -7.37 -9.89
C LEU A 134 0.61 -8.16 -10.06
N SER A 135 -0.43 -7.90 -9.29
CA SER A 135 -1.75 -8.52 -9.53
C SER A 135 -2.78 -7.45 -9.83
N LEU A 136 -3.33 -7.48 -11.04
CA LEU A 136 -4.43 -6.61 -11.50
C LEU A 136 -5.75 -7.37 -11.71
N TYR A 137 -5.79 -8.65 -11.33
CA TYR A 137 -6.97 -9.51 -11.50
C TYR A 137 -8.23 -8.90 -10.84
N ASP A 138 -9.41 -9.19 -11.38
CA ASP A 138 -10.70 -8.72 -10.81
C ASP A 138 -10.79 -7.18 -10.72
N ASN A 139 -10.28 -6.48 -11.73
CA ASN A 139 -10.48 -5.04 -11.92
C ASN A 139 -11.44 -4.80 -13.10
N GLN A 140 -11.69 -3.53 -13.41
CA GLN A 140 -12.59 -3.09 -14.50
C GLN A 140 -11.80 -2.66 -15.74
N LEU A 141 -10.68 -3.34 -16.01
CA LEU A 141 -9.73 -2.94 -17.04
C LEU A 141 -10.35 -3.05 -18.43
N HIS A 142 -10.39 -1.91 -19.13
CA HIS A 142 -10.80 -1.83 -20.53
C HIS A 142 -9.71 -1.24 -21.43
N THR A 143 -8.77 -0.48 -20.86
CA THR A 143 -7.66 0.12 -21.61
C THR A 143 -6.32 -0.11 -20.91
N ILE A 144 -5.34 -0.63 -21.66
CA ILE A 144 -3.93 -0.70 -21.25
C ILE A 144 -3.12 -0.01 -22.33
N MET A 145 -2.42 1.07 -22.00
CA MET A 145 -1.61 1.81 -22.96
C MET A 145 -0.37 1.00 -23.40
N PRO A 146 0.07 1.14 -24.67
CA PRO A 146 1.33 0.55 -25.11
C PRO A 146 2.50 1.06 -24.26
N GLY A 147 3.24 0.13 -23.65
CA GLY A 147 4.35 0.45 -22.74
C GLY A 147 3.92 0.71 -21.29
N ALA A 148 2.66 0.44 -20.92
CA ALA A 148 2.13 0.53 -19.55
C ALA A 148 3.00 -0.15 -18.46
N PHE A 149 3.78 -1.16 -18.84
CA PHE A 149 4.61 -1.95 -17.93
C PHE A 149 6.11 -1.80 -18.18
N ASP A 150 6.54 -0.92 -19.10
CA ASP A 150 7.96 -0.76 -19.47
C ASP A 150 8.82 -0.27 -18.28
N THR A 151 8.18 0.39 -17.31
CA THR A 151 8.82 0.85 -16.07
C THR A 151 9.04 -0.27 -15.05
N LEU A 152 8.65 -1.51 -15.36
CA LEU A 152 8.75 -2.69 -14.49
C LEU A 152 9.72 -3.74 -15.07
N PRO A 153 11.04 -3.47 -15.11
CA PRO A 153 12.01 -4.31 -15.82
C PRO A 153 12.22 -5.70 -15.20
N HIS A 154 11.74 -5.93 -13.98
CA HIS A 154 11.85 -7.20 -13.26
C HIS A 154 10.52 -7.96 -13.12
N LEU A 155 9.45 -7.49 -13.78
CA LEU A 155 8.15 -8.13 -13.71
C LEU A 155 8.20 -9.54 -14.31
N SER A 156 7.85 -10.53 -13.50
CA SER A 156 7.84 -11.95 -13.90
C SER A 156 6.45 -12.59 -13.79
N THR A 157 5.52 -11.94 -13.09
CA THR A 157 4.16 -12.45 -12.87
C THR A 157 3.19 -11.27 -12.82
N LEU A 158 2.12 -11.34 -13.63
CA LEU A 158 1.11 -10.31 -13.82
C LEU A 158 -0.31 -10.87 -13.64
#